data_AF-A0A7V7C3A7-F1
#
_entry.id   AF-A0A7V7C3A7-F1
#
_cell.length_a   1.000
_cell.length_b   1.000
_cell.length_c   1.000
_cell.angle_alpha   90.00
_cell.angle_beta   90.00
_cell.angle_gamma   90.00
#
_symmetry.space_group_name_H-M   'P 1'
#
loop_
_entity.id
_entity.type
_entity.pdbx_description
1 polymer ?
#
loop_
_entity_poly.entity_id
_entity_poly.type
_entity_poly.pdbx_seq_one_letter_code
_entity_poly.pdbx_strand_id
1 'polypeptide(L)' 'HYTRAYLRHLFKAGEILGLRLLSIHNIRFLVKLTENIRKAIEEDRFLEFKEQVYREYGLDSSNKDF' A
#
# COMPACT_ATOMS: atom_id res chain seq x y z
N HIS A 1 8.49 -13.01 4.86
CA HIS A 1 8.71 -14.42 4.45
C HIS A 1 9.05 -14.59 2.97
N TYR A 2 8.56 -13.74 2.05
CA TYR A 2 8.95 -13.78 0.63
C TYR A 2 9.74 -12.53 0.25
N THR A 3 10.78 -12.68 -0.58
CA THR A 3 11.60 -11.56 -1.07
C THR A 3 10.99 -10.97 -2.35
N ARG A 4 11.31 -9.70 -2.65
CA ARG A 4 10.90 -9.06 -3.92
C ARG A 4 11.42 -9.81 -5.15
N ALA A 5 12.63 -10.37 -5.05
CA ALA A 5 13.24 -11.17 -6.11
C ALA A 5 12.45 -12.46 -6.37
N TYR A 6 11.99 -13.13 -5.31
CA TYR A 6 11.17 -14.34 -5.42
C TYR A 6 9.80 -14.05 -6.04
N LEU A 7 9.13 -12.97 -5.63
CA LEU A 7 7.87 -12.55 -6.24
C LEU A 7 8.02 -12.22 -7.73
N ARG A 8 9.10 -11.54 -8.12
CA ARG A 8 9.41 -11.23 -9.53
C ARG A 8 9.66 -12.51 -10.33
N HIS A 9 10.35 -13.49 -9.76
CA HIS A 9 10.56 -14.78 -10.39
C HIS A 9 9.23 -15.52 -10.63
N LEU A 10 8.37 -15.62 -9.61
CA LEU A 10 7.05 -16.26 -9.74
C LEU A 10 6.16 -15.57 -10.79
N PHE A 11 6.21 -14.24 -10.85
CA PHE A 11 5.50 -13.48 -11.89
C PHE A 11 6.03 -13.79 -13.29
N LYS A 12 7.35 -13.86 -13.46
CA LYS A 12 7.97 -14.18 -14.76
C LYS A 12 7.71 -15.63 -15.19
N ALA A 13 7.60 -16.54 -14.23
CA ALA A 13 7.28 -17.95 -14.47
C ALA A 13 5.80 -18.21 -14.80
N GLY A 14 4.92 -17.20 -14.65
CA GLY A 14 3.49 -17.36 -14.90
C GLY A 14 2.77 -18.18 -13.81
N GLU A 15 3.37 -18.31 -12.63
CA GLU A 15 2.80 -19.13 -11.57
C GLU A 15 1.67 -18.42 -10.82
N ILE A 16 0.55 -19.13 -10.63
CA ILE A 16 -0.63 -18.62 -9.91
C ILE A 16 -0.31 -18.23 -8.46
N LEU A 17 0.74 -18.81 -7.88
CA LEU A 17 1.23 -18.51 -6.55
C LEU A 17 1.71 -17.06 -6.44
N GLY A 18 2.35 -16.52 -7.47
CA GLY A 18 2.78 -15.12 -7.51
C GLY A 18 1.60 -14.15 -7.42
N LEU A 19 0.53 -14.45 -8.16
CA LEU A 19 -0.72 -13.68 -8.12
C LEU A 19 -1.39 -13.77 -6.75
N ARG A 20 -1.46 -14.98 -6.16
CA ARG A 20 -2.06 -15.18 -4.82
C ARG A 20 -1.30 -14.40 -3.75
N LEU A 21 0.03 -14.44 -3.75
CA LEU A 21 0.85 -13.71 -2.80
C LEU A 21 0.69 -12.19 -2.96
N LEU A 22 0.61 -11.69 -4.20
CA LEU A 22 0.37 -10.28 -4.46
C LEU A 22 -1.01 -9.84 -3.95
N SER A 23 -2.05 -10.61 -4.21
CA SER A 23 -3.40 -10.30 -3.71
C SER A 23 -3.46 -10.26 -2.19
N ILE A 24 -2.84 -11.22 -1.51
CA ILE A 24 -2.76 -11.24 -0.04
C ILE A 24 -2.02 -9.99 0.48
N HIS A 25 -0.90 -9.64 -0.15
CA HIS A 25 -0.14 -8.44 0.21
C HIS A 25 -0.95 -7.15 0.03
N ASN A 26 -1.64 -7.00 -1.11
CA ASN A 26 -2.44 -5.82 -1.43
C ASN A 26 -3.62 -5.65 -0.48
N ILE A 27 -4.34 -6.73 -0.17
CA ILE A 27 -5.47 -6.70 0.77
C ILE A 27 -4.97 -6.33 2.16
N ARG A 28 -3.87 -6.94 2.62
CA ARG A 28 -3.28 -6.61 3.93
C ARG A 28 -2.86 -5.14 4.01
N PHE A 29 -2.31 -4.61 2.92
CA PHE A 29 -1.95 -3.20 2.82
C PHE A 29 -3.18 -2.28 2.94
N LEU A 30 -4.25 -2.54 2.17
CA LEU A 30 -5.48 -1.74 2.19
C LEU A 30 -6.18 -1.76 3.57
N VAL A 31 -6.26 -2.94 4.19
CA VAL A 31 -6.83 -3.07 5.54
C VAL A 31 -6.03 -2.25 6.54
N LYS A 32 -4.69 -2.36 6.51
CA LYS A 32 -3.83 -1.58 7.41
C LYS A 32 -3.93 -0.07 7.16
N LEU A 33 -4.05 0.35 5.91
CA LEU A 33 -4.24 1.75 5.56
C LEU A 33 -5.54 2.30 6.15
N THR A 34 -6.65 1.59 5.98
CA THR A 34 -7.95 2.01 6.54
C THR A 34 -7.99 1.97 8.06
N GLU A 35 -7.29 1.02 8.69
CA GLU A 35 -7.07 1.00 10.15
C GLU A 35 -6.35 2.26 10.65
N ASN A 36 -5.28 2.67 9.96
CA ASN A 36 -4.54 3.87 10.32
C ASN A 36 -5.36 5.15 10.09
N ILE A 37 -6.14 5.20 9.00
CA ILE A 37 -7.07 6.31 8.73
C ILE A 37 -8.07 6.47 9.87
N ARG A 38 -8.70 5.37 10.30
CA ARG A 38 -9.68 5.40 11.39
C ARG A 38 -9.08 5.93 12.68
N LYS A 39 -7.89 5.44 13.06
CA LYS A 39 -7.16 5.94 14.24
C LYS A 39 -6.83 7.42 14.13
N ALA A 40 -6.40 7.88 12.96
CA ALA A 40 -6.09 9.29 12.74
C ALA A 40 -7.34 10.19 12.85
N ILE A 41 -8.52 9.68 12.49
CA ILE A 41 -9.80 10.38 12.70
C ILE A 41 -10.17 10.39 14.18
N GLU A 42 -10.06 9.27 14.88
CA GLU A 42 -10.34 9.18 16.33
C GLU A 42 -9.43 10.09 17.17
N GLU A 43 -8.21 10.37 16.68
CA GLU A 43 -7.21 11.22 17.32
C GLU A 43 -7.17 12.66 16.75
N ASP A 44 -8.17 13.09 15.97
CA ASP A 44 -8.27 14.43 15.35
C ASP A 44 -7.04 14.88 14.52
N ARG A 45 -6.25 13.92 14.01
CA ARG A 45 -4.98 14.14 13.26
C ARG A 45 -5.03 13.61 11.83
N PHE A 46 -6.23 13.51 11.25
CA PHE A 46 -6.43 12.97 9.91
C PHE A 46 -5.68 13.74 8.81
N LEU A 47 -5.69 15.08 8.87
CA LEU A 47 -5.02 15.91 7.86
C LEU A 47 -3.51 15.71 7.86
N GLU A 48 -2.89 15.65 9.04
CA GLU A 48 -1.46 15.37 9.20
C GLU A 48 -1.10 13.98 8.66
N PHE A 49 -1.91 12.97 9.01
CA PHE A 49 -1.76 11.61 8.50
C PHE A 49 -1.84 11.58 6.97
N LYS A 50 -2.80 12.30 6.37
CA LYS A 50 -2.96 12.38 4.91
C LYS A 50 -1.71 12.98 4.24
N GLU A 51 -1.20 14.09 4.75
CA GLU A 51 0.01 14.73 4.22
C GLU A 51 1.25 13.84 4.36
N GLN A 52 1.38 13.13 5.49
CA GLN A 52 2.46 12.17 5.68
C GLN A 52 2.41 11.05 4.65
N VAL A 53 1.24 10.44 4.45
CA VAL A 53 1.05 9.38 3.45
C VAL A 53 1.34 9.92 2.05
N TYR A 54 0.85 11.10 1.70
CA TYR A 54 1.08 11.64 0.35
C TYR A 54 2.57 11.86 0.08
N ARG A 55 3.30 12.39 1.07
CA ARG A 55 4.76 12.56 0.98
C ARG A 55 5.51 11.24 0.85
N GLU A 56 5.12 10.22 1.62
CA GLU A 56 5.74 8.90 1.58
C GLU A 56 5.57 8.21 0.21
N TYR A 57 4.40 8.39 -0.42
CA TYR A 57 4.08 7.82 -1.73
C TYR A 57 4.37 8.75 -2.92
N GLY A 58 4.87 9.97 -2.68
CA GLY A 58 5.15 10.96 -3.71
C GLY A 58 3.90 11.47 -4.44
N LEU A 59 2.75 11.52 -3.75
CA LEU A 59 1.45 11.95 -4.25
C LEU A 59 1.18 13.45 -3.98
N ASP A 60 2.23 14.24 -3.83
CA ASP A 60 2.15 15.65 -3.49
C ASP A 60 1.45 16.45 -4.60
N SER A 61 0.76 17.54 -4.21
CA SER A 61 -0.14 18.35 -5.06
C SER A 61 0.44 18.93 -6.35
N SER A 62 1.74 18.74 -6.62
CA SER A 62 2.39 19.09 -7.89
C SER A 62 2.11 18.09 -9.01
N ASN A 63 1.52 16.92 -8.70
CA ASN A 63 1.20 15.87 -9.67
C ASN A 63 -0.24 15.37 -9.47
N LYS A 64 -1.21 16.29 -9.53
CA LYS A 64 -2.64 15.96 -9.54
C LYS A 64 -3.12 15.79 -10.99
N ASP A 65 -2.63 14.75 -11.66
CA ASP A 65 -3.18 14.29 -12.93
C ASP A 65 -4.17 13.13 -12.71
N PHE A 66 -5.08 13.33 -11.74
CA PHE A 66 -6.32 12.58 -11.59
C PHE A 66 -7.48 13.55 -11.43
#